data_AF-A0A962XPB6-F1
#
_entry.id   AF-A0A962XPB6-F1
#
_cell.length_a   1.000
_cell.length_b   1.000
_cell.length_c   1.000
_cell.angle_alpha   90.00
_cell.angle_beta   90.00
_cell.angle_gamma   90.00
#
_symmetry.space_group_name_H-M   'P 1'
#
loop_
_entity.id
_entity.type
_entity.pdbx_description
1 polymer ?
#
loop_
_entity_poly.entity_id
_entity_poly.type
_entity_poly.pdbx_seq_one_letter_code
_entity_poly.pdbx_strand_id
1 'polypeptide(L)'
;MAGPDTDAGVIAVLMERFQSYRLPRTLSIKEKVDRGEVLHSGDIAFLQRVFADAEHVKHLADKHPEYQTLCAQVAHLYHQITERALENEQRSQPL
;
A
#
# COMPACT_ATOMS: atom_id res chain seq x y z
N MET A 1 -6.89 3.26 29.17
CA MET A 1 -5.73 2.35 29.20
C MET A 1 -5.99 1.25 28.19
N ALA A 2 -5.43 1.33 26.98
CA ALA A 2 -5.54 0.24 26.00
C ALA A 2 -4.48 -0.80 26.36
N GLY A 3 -4.94 -1.97 26.82
CA GLY A 3 -4.06 -3.11 27.13
C GLY A 3 -3.61 -3.84 25.86
N PRO A 4 -2.65 -4.77 25.97
CA PRO A 4 -2.12 -5.56 24.85
C PRO A 4 -3.21 -6.30 24.05
N ASP A 5 -4.33 -6.62 24.67
CA ASP A 5 -5.50 -7.25 24.04
C ASP A 5 -6.21 -6.33 23.00
N THR A 6 -6.04 -5.02 23.11
CA THR A 6 -6.64 -4.05 22.17
C THR A 6 -5.85 -3.96 20.86
N ASP A 7 -4.52 -3.97 20.95
CA ASP A 7 -3.64 -3.89 19.76
C ASP A 7 -3.76 -5.17 18.90
N ALA A 8 -3.87 -6.35 19.52
CA ALA A 8 -4.04 -7.62 18.80
C ALA A 8 -5.33 -7.67 17.96
N GLY A 9 -6.46 -7.22 18.52
CA GLY A 9 -7.74 -7.15 17.79
C GLY A 9 -7.70 -6.15 16.63
N VAL A 10 -7.07 -5.00 16.83
CA VAL A 10 -6.86 -4.00 15.77
C VAL A 10 -5.96 -4.54 14.66
N ILE A 11 -4.85 -5.18 15.01
CA ILE A 11 -3.92 -5.80 14.06
C ILE A 11 -4.63 -6.87 13.23
N ALA A 12 -5.46 -7.73 13.86
CA ALA A 12 -6.20 -8.76 13.15
C ALA A 12 -7.13 -8.16 12.07
N VAL A 13 -7.88 -7.10 12.40
CA VAL A 13 -8.76 -6.41 11.43
C VAL A 13 -7.96 -5.73 10.32
N LEU A 14 -6.84 -5.09 10.66
CA LEU A 14 -5.97 -4.45 9.66
C LEU A 14 -5.37 -5.50 8.72
N MET A 15 -4.94 -6.64 9.24
CA MET A 15 -4.39 -7.76 8.46
C MET A 15 -5.45 -8.36 7.53
N GLU A 16 -6.67 -8.61 8.04
CA GLU A 16 -7.77 -9.13 7.25
C GLU A 16 -8.12 -8.18 6.09
N ARG A 17 -8.23 -6.88 6.37
CA ARG A 17 -8.50 -5.86 5.34
C ARG A 17 -7.34 -5.74 4.36
N PHE A 18 -6.11 -5.93 4.82
CA PHE A 18 -4.93 -5.95 3.96
C PHE A 18 -5.00 -7.11 2.97
N GLN A 19 -5.21 -8.33 3.46
CA GLN A 19 -5.24 -9.54 2.64
C GLN A 19 -6.46 -9.61 1.71
N SER A 20 -7.65 -9.29 2.22
CA SER A 20 -8.90 -9.45 1.48
C SER A 20 -9.16 -8.35 0.45
N TYR A 21 -8.55 -7.17 0.63
CA TYR A 21 -8.86 -6.00 -0.20
C TYR A 21 -7.63 -5.23 -0.67
N ARG A 22 -6.80 -4.71 0.26
CA ARG A 22 -5.73 -3.78 -0.11
C ARG A 22 -4.68 -4.45 -1.00
N LEU A 23 -4.24 -5.65 -0.65
CA LEU A 23 -3.21 -6.37 -1.39
C LEU A 23 -3.70 -6.77 -2.81
N PRO A 24 -4.87 -7.42 -2.99
CA PRO A 24 -5.38 -7.72 -4.32
C PRO A 24 -5.54 -6.47 -5.21
N ARG A 25 -6.05 -5.36 -4.63
CA ARG A 25 -6.20 -4.13 -5.40
C ARG A 25 -4.85 -3.51 -5.79
N THR A 26 -3.88 -3.54 -4.88
CA THR A 26 -2.52 -3.03 -5.14
C THR A 26 -1.81 -3.85 -6.21
N LEU A 27 -1.95 -5.18 -6.17
CA LEU A 27 -1.39 -6.07 -7.20
C LEU A 27 -2.03 -5.81 -8.57
N SER A 28 -3.34 -5.59 -8.63
CA SER A 28 -4.01 -5.21 -9.89
C SER A 28 -3.50 -3.87 -10.45
N ILE A 29 -3.20 -2.90 -9.59
CA ILE A 29 -2.58 -1.63 -10.00
C ILE A 29 -1.16 -1.87 -10.50
N LYS A 30 -0.38 -2.71 -9.81
CA LYS A 30 0.96 -3.10 -10.26
C LYS A 30 0.93 -3.71 -11.67
N GLU A 31 0.03 -4.64 -11.93
CA GLU A 31 -0.10 -5.26 -13.25
C GLU A 31 -0.42 -4.24 -14.35
N LYS A 32 -1.27 -3.25 -14.07
CA LYS A 32 -1.57 -2.16 -15.02
C LYS A 32 -0.31 -1.35 -15.37
N VAL A 33 0.41 -0.87 -14.36
CA VAL A 33 1.61 -0.05 -14.60
C VAL A 33 2.72 -0.86 -15.25
N ASP A 34 2.85 -2.14 -14.91
CA ASP A 34 3.81 -3.05 -15.55
C ASP A 34 3.51 -3.26 -17.04
N ARG A 35 2.24 -3.16 -17.46
CA ARG A 35 1.82 -3.16 -18.88
C ARG A 35 2.03 -1.83 -19.60
N GLY A 36 2.51 -0.80 -18.90
CA GLY A 36 2.69 0.54 -19.46
C GLY A 36 1.44 1.42 -19.41
N GLU A 37 0.40 1.01 -18.66
CA GLU A 37 -0.82 1.81 -18.55
C GLU A 37 -0.63 3.00 -17.59
N VAL A 38 -1.31 4.10 -17.92
CA VAL A 38 -1.46 5.29 -17.08
C VAL A 38 -2.47 5.02 -15.97
N LEU A 39 -2.16 5.49 -14.75
CA LEU A 39 -3.10 5.41 -13.63
C LEU A 39 -4.23 6.42 -13.79
N HIS A 40 -5.47 5.94 -13.70
CA HIS A 40 -6.63 6.82 -13.65
C HIS A 40 -6.84 7.40 -12.24
N SER A 41 -7.66 8.45 -12.12
CA SER A 41 -7.89 9.17 -10.85
C SER A 41 -8.33 8.26 -9.69
N GLY A 42 -9.03 7.17 -9.98
CA GLY A 42 -9.45 6.18 -8.97
C GLY A 42 -8.32 5.31 -8.45
N ASP A 43 -7.36 4.94 -9.30
CA ASP A 43 -6.15 4.24 -8.87
C ASP A 43 -5.26 5.17 -8.02
N ILE A 44 -5.12 6.44 -8.45
CA ILE A 44 -4.39 7.47 -7.69
C ILE A 44 -5.03 7.70 -6.32
N ALA A 45 -6.35 7.88 -6.26
CA ALA A 45 -7.08 8.08 -5.01
C ALA A 45 -6.96 6.87 -4.06
N PHE A 46 -6.93 5.66 -4.61
CA PHE A 46 -6.67 4.46 -3.83
C PHE A 46 -5.28 4.48 -3.19
N LEU A 47 -4.24 4.77 -3.98
CA LEU A 47 -2.85 4.84 -3.48
C LEU A 47 -2.70 5.91 -2.40
N GLN A 48 -3.26 7.11 -2.60
CA GLN A 48 -3.26 8.17 -1.59
C GLN A 48 -3.89 7.72 -0.27
N ARG A 49 -5.02 7.02 -0.32
CA ARG A 49 -5.68 6.50 0.89
C ARG A 49 -4.84 5.44 1.59
N VAL A 50 -4.12 4.60 0.85
CA VAL A 50 -3.19 3.63 1.46
C VAL A 50 -2.06 4.37 2.18
N PHE A 51 -1.44 5.36 1.54
CA PHE A 51 -0.33 6.09 2.16
C PHE A 51 -0.75 6.82 3.43
N ALA A 52 -1.96 7.41 3.45
CA ALA A 52 -2.52 8.00 4.67
C ALA A 52 -2.69 6.95 5.81
N ASP A 53 -3.16 5.74 5.47
CA ASP A 53 -3.29 4.66 6.45
C ASP A 53 -1.92 4.14 6.95
N ALA A 54 -0.87 4.23 6.12
CA ALA A 54 0.46 3.69 6.43
C ALA A 54 1.13 4.42 7.63
N GLU A 55 0.83 5.70 7.85
CA GLU A 55 1.32 6.43 9.03
C GLU A 55 0.77 5.82 10.33
N HIS A 56 -0.46 5.34 10.32
CA HIS A 56 -1.07 4.70 11.50
C HIS A 56 -0.51 3.29 11.72
N VAL A 57 -0.15 2.59 10.65
CA VAL A 57 0.45 1.25 10.71
C VAL A 57 1.90 1.30 11.20
N LYS A 58 2.62 2.41 10.96
CA LYS A 58 4.02 2.56 11.39
C LYS A 58 4.20 2.37 12.90
N HIS A 59 3.32 2.96 13.71
CA HIS A 59 3.38 2.83 15.18
C HIS A 59 3.14 1.39 15.65
N LEU A 60 2.33 0.62 14.92
CA LEU A 60 2.12 -0.81 15.21
C LEU A 60 3.35 -1.64 14.83
N ALA A 61 3.97 -1.35 13.69
CA ALA A 61 5.19 -2.05 13.25
C ALA A 61 6.39 -1.79 14.19
N ASP A 62 6.49 -0.59 14.79
CA ASP A 62 7.52 -0.27 15.78
C ASP A 62 7.37 -1.10 17.07
N LYS A 63 6.13 -1.44 17.44
CA LYS A 63 5.82 -2.27 18.61
C LYS A 63 5.89 -3.78 18.35
N HIS A 64 5.80 -4.19 17.08
CA HIS A 64 5.67 -5.58 16.65
C HIS A 64 6.71 -5.91 15.56
N PRO A 65 7.94 -6.28 15.94
CA PRO A 65 9.04 -6.56 15.02
C PRO A 65 8.70 -7.62 13.95
N GLU A 66 7.80 -8.55 14.26
CA GLU A 66 7.32 -9.59 13.34
C GLU A 66 6.67 -9.02 12.07
N TYR A 67 6.13 -7.80 12.12
CA TYR A 67 5.51 -7.14 10.97
C TYR A 67 6.48 -6.24 10.19
N GLN A 68 7.69 -5.97 10.71
CA GLN A 68 8.64 -5.08 10.03
C GLN A 68 8.98 -5.56 8.61
N THR A 69 9.18 -6.87 8.44
CA THR A 69 9.47 -7.46 7.12
C THR A 69 8.30 -7.27 6.16
N LEU A 70 7.06 -7.49 6.62
CA LEU A 70 5.87 -7.29 5.81
C LEU A 70 5.72 -5.80 5.42
N CYS A 71 5.87 -4.90 6.38
CA CYS A 71 5.82 -3.45 6.12
C CYS A 71 6.86 -3.01 5.09
N ALA A 72 8.09 -3.53 5.18
CA ALA A 72 9.15 -3.25 4.21
C ALA A 72 8.80 -3.76 2.80
N GLN A 73 8.27 -4.98 2.69
CA GLN A 73 7.83 -5.54 1.40
C GLN A 73 6.69 -4.73 0.78
N VAL A 74 5.73 -4.32 1.60
CA VAL A 74 4.59 -3.50 1.17
C VAL A 74 5.05 -2.10 0.74
N ALA A 75 5.96 -1.47 1.49
CA ALA A 75 6.56 -0.19 1.11
C ALA A 75 7.31 -0.29 -0.22
N HIS A 76 8.09 -1.35 -0.41
CA HIS A 76 8.80 -1.61 -1.67
C HIS A 76 7.84 -1.81 -2.84
N LEU A 77 6.74 -2.53 -2.64
CA LEU A 77 5.70 -2.71 -3.66
C LEU A 77 5.10 -1.37 -4.10
N TYR A 78 4.76 -0.49 -3.16
CA TYR A 78 4.23 0.83 -3.50
C TYR A 78 5.25 1.69 -4.23
N HIS A 79 6.52 1.64 -3.82
CA HIS A 79 7.60 2.35 -4.51
C HIS A 79 7.69 1.93 -5.99
N GLN A 80 7.71 0.62 -6.28
CA GLN A 80 7.72 0.10 -7.65
C GLN A 80 6.51 0.56 -8.47
N ILE A 81 5.32 0.58 -7.86
CA ILE A 81 4.10 1.05 -8.53
C ILE A 81 4.23 2.53 -8.89
N THR A 82 4.66 3.37 -7.96
CA THR A 82 4.75 4.81 -8.18
C THR A 82 5.84 5.18 -9.18
N GLU A 83 6.97 4.48 -9.16
CA GLU A 83 8.07 4.67 -10.12
C GLU A 83 7.59 4.34 -11.54
N ARG A 84 7.00 3.16 -11.73
CA ARG A 84 6.48 2.75 -13.03
C ARG A 84 5.30 3.61 -13.50
N ALA A 85 4.42 4.03 -12.59
CA ALA A 85 3.33 4.94 -12.93
C ALA A 85 3.85 6.28 -13.47
N LEU A 86 4.90 6.82 -12.84
CA LEU A 86 5.53 8.07 -13.28
C LEU A 86 6.19 7.91 -14.66
N GLU A 87 6.90 6.80 -14.89
CA GLU A 87 7.48 6.48 -16.20
C GLU A 87 6.40 6.42 -17.31
N ASN A 88 5.27 5.78 -17.02
CA ASN A 88 4.16 5.67 -17.97
C ASN A 88 3.54 7.03 -18.28
N GLU A 89 3.30 7.86 -17.25
CA GLU A 89 2.78 9.22 -17.42
C GLU A 89 3.69 10.10 -18.29
N GLN A 90 5.01 10.06 -18.03
CA GLN A 90 6.00 10.82 -18.81
C GLN A 90 6.03 10.37 -20.28
N ARG A 91 5.82 9.07 -20.54
CA ARG A 91 5.75 8.54 -21.90
C ARG A 91 4.47 8.93 -22.63
N SER A 92 3.37 9.12 -21.89
CA SER A 92 2.06 9.46 -22.45
C SER A 92 1.86 10.96 -22.68
N GLN A 93 2.62 11.84 -22.02
CA GLN A 93 2.55 13.28 -22.26
C GLN A 93 3.44 13.67 -23.46
N PRO A 94 2.88 14.25 -24.53
CA PRO A 94 3.70 14.85 -25.59
C PRO A 94 4.34 16.13 -25.07
N LEU A 95 5.66 16.27 -25.30
CA LEU A 95 6.44 17.50 -25.10
C LEU A 95 5.83 18.70 -25.84
#